data_AF-A0A239J152-F1
#
_entry.id   AF-A0A239J152-F1
#
_cell.length_a   1.000
_cell.length_b   1.000
_cell.length_c   1.000
_cell.angle_alpha   90.00
_cell.angle_beta   90.00
_cell.angle_gamma   90.00
#
_symmetry.space_group_name_H-M   'P 1'
#
loop_
_entity.id
_entity.type
_entity.pdbx_description
1 polymer ?
#
loop_
_entity_poly.entity_id
_entity_poly.type
_entity_poly.pdbx_seq_one_letter_code
_entity_poly.pdbx_strand_id
1 'polypeptide(L)'
;MDLQDTESDGIGAAPSVARLLLELRGRVSVDVRPSGRSIQIRPQGARTLAVHIHPGGVDIAVARDQAEEVAATIAGATVKDPDDPVPFVSVEGHLIDASYDAILTAAVQAVELRKSGGPAKAPRATTARTTTTRTSTPKATRPAPRPDRPICPRCKQYELLASGECPSGYC
;
A
#
# COMPACT_ATOMS: atom_id res chain seq x y z
N MET A 1 17.43 2.23 33.35
CA MET A 1 18.04 1.54 32.19
C MET A 1 16.90 0.83 31.51
N ASP A 2 16.24 1.57 30.63
CA ASP A 2 14.95 1.24 30.07
C ASP A 2 15.11 0.22 28.94
N LEU A 3 14.64 -1.00 29.20
CA LEU A 3 14.37 -2.03 28.22
C LEU A 3 13.25 -1.56 27.29
N GLN A 4 13.62 -0.93 26.17
CA GLN A 4 12.74 -0.84 25.00
C GLN A 4 12.98 -2.06 24.11
N ASP A 5 12.60 -3.22 24.65
CA ASP A 5 12.31 -4.42 23.87
C ASP A 5 10.87 -4.28 23.37
N THR A 6 10.65 -3.37 22.41
CA THR A 6 9.39 -3.36 21.67
C THR A 6 9.43 -4.50 20.68
N GLU A 7 8.87 -5.63 21.11
CA GLU A 7 8.18 -6.66 20.31
C GLU A 7 8.08 -6.34 18.82
N SER A 8 9.19 -6.57 18.11
CA SER A 8 9.21 -6.69 16.64
C SER A 8 9.09 -8.16 16.22
N ASP A 9 8.49 -8.96 17.11
CA ASP A 9 8.24 -10.39 16.97
C ASP A 9 7.16 -10.62 15.91
N GLY A 10 7.56 -11.18 14.78
CA GLY A 10 6.61 -11.77 13.83
C GLY A 10 6.78 -11.40 12.36
N ILE A 11 7.40 -10.28 11.99
CA ILE A 11 7.58 -9.92 10.55
C ILE A 11 9.04 -9.70 10.16
N GLY A 12 9.92 -9.41 11.12
CA GLY A 12 11.38 -9.49 10.95
C GLY A 12 11.99 -10.82 11.41
N ALA A 13 11.18 -11.75 11.92
CA ALA A 13 11.65 -12.96 12.61
C ALA A 13 11.92 -14.16 11.68
N ALA A 14 11.44 -14.14 10.42
CA ALA A 14 11.82 -15.16 9.45
C ALA A 14 13.30 -14.94 9.04
N PRO A 15 14.20 -15.91 9.24
CA PRO A 15 15.63 -15.76 8.95
C PRO A 15 15.91 -15.25 7.53
N SER A 16 15.09 -15.68 6.58
CA SER A 16 15.14 -15.33 5.16
C SER A 16 14.83 -13.85 4.91
N VAL A 17 13.89 -13.26 5.66
CA VAL A 17 13.55 -11.84 5.58
C VAL A 17 14.69 -10.98 6.14
N ALA A 18 15.25 -11.38 7.28
CA ALA A 18 16.40 -10.70 7.86
C ALA A 18 17.61 -10.75 6.91
N ARG A 19 17.84 -11.90 6.27
CA ARG A 19 18.86 -12.09 5.25
C ARG A 19 18.62 -11.20 4.03
N LEU A 20 17.39 -11.15 3.53
CA LEU A 20 17.01 -10.28 2.40
C LEU A 20 17.30 -8.81 2.71
N LEU A 21 16.93 -8.34 3.90
CA LEU A 21 17.19 -6.97 4.33
C LEU A 21 18.69 -6.66 4.43
N LEU A 22 19.48 -7.59 4.96
CA LEU A 22 20.92 -7.43 5.09
C LEU A 22 21.59 -7.37 3.72
N GLU A 23 21.27 -8.32 2.83
CA GLU A 23 21.85 -8.39 1.49
C GLU A 23 21.41 -7.22 0.61
N LEU A 24 20.16 -6.78 0.71
CA LEU A 24 19.66 -5.62 -0.02
C LEU A 24 20.41 -4.34 0.39
N ARG A 25 20.63 -4.12 1.70
CA ARG A 25 21.43 -2.99 2.21
C ARG A 25 22.90 -3.05 1.78
N GLY A 26 23.44 -4.25 1.54
CA GLY A 26 24.80 -4.43 1.02
C GLY A 26 24.94 -4.11 -0.47
N ARG A 27 23.84 -4.12 -1.23
CA ARG A 27 23.84 -3.91 -2.69
C ARG A 27 23.35 -2.53 -3.11
N VAL A 28 22.37 -1.97 -2.40
CA VAL A 28 21.71 -0.69 -2.75
C VAL A 28 21.44 0.18 -1.52
N SER A 29 21.46 1.50 -1.73
CA SER A 29 21.13 2.49 -0.70
C SER A 29 19.63 2.56 -0.45
N VAL A 30 19.17 2.02 0.68
CA VAL A 30 17.75 1.93 1.04
C VAL A 30 17.45 2.51 2.42
N ASP A 31 16.30 3.16 2.53
CA ASP A 31 15.66 3.52 3.80
C ASP A 31 14.67 2.42 4.18
N VAL A 32 14.82 1.87 5.38
CA VAL A 32 13.92 0.86 5.93
C VAL A 32 13.06 1.50 7.01
N ARG A 33 11.74 1.46 6.83
CA ARG A 33 10.78 1.97 7.81
C ARG A 33 9.86 0.86 8.31
N PRO A 34 9.85 0.57 9.62
CA PRO A 34 8.80 -0.26 10.18
C PRO A 34 7.46 0.47 10.08
N SER A 35 6.39 -0.28 9.80
CA SER A 35 5.02 0.20 9.65
C SER A 35 4.09 -0.82 10.28
N GLY A 36 3.89 -0.70 11.60
CA GLY A 36 3.15 -1.68 12.39
C GLY A 36 3.79 -3.07 12.26
N ARG A 37 2.99 -4.04 11.83
CA ARG A 37 3.42 -5.42 11.55
C ARG A 37 4.04 -5.59 10.15
N SER A 38 4.67 -4.57 9.59
CA SER A 38 5.27 -4.67 8.25
C SER A 38 6.50 -3.81 8.13
N ILE A 39 7.35 -4.11 7.16
CA ILE A 39 8.57 -3.38 6.87
C ILE A 39 8.46 -2.81 5.46
N GLN A 40 8.58 -1.50 5.34
CA GLN A 40 8.59 -0.79 4.07
C GLN A 40 10.02 -0.42 3.71
N ILE A 41 10.44 -0.81 2.52
CA ILE A 41 11.77 -0.51 1.98
C ILE A 41 11.61 0.48 0.84
N ARG A 42 12.36 1.56 0.92
CA ARG A 42 12.36 2.65 -0.05
C ARG A 42 13.79 2.92 -0.50
N PRO A 43 14.02 3.41 -1.72
CA PRO A 43 15.32 3.97 -2.06
C PRO A 43 15.65 5.13 -1.13
N GLN A 44 16.93 5.29 -0.77
CA GLN A 44 17.34 6.35 0.15
C GLN A 44 16.94 7.73 -0.38
N GLY A 45 16.27 8.53 0.45
CA GLY A 45 15.78 9.87 0.09
C GLY A 45 14.54 9.90 -0.82
N ALA A 46 14.05 8.74 -1.26
CA ALA A 46 12.83 8.62 -2.05
C ALA A 46 11.60 8.37 -1.16
N ARG A 47 10.44 8.86 -1.59
CA ARG A 47 9.15 8.63 -0.92
C ARG A 47 8.40 7.40 -1.46
N THR A 48 8.89 6.83 -2.55
CA THR A 48 8.28 5.71 -3.26
C THR A 48 8.65 4.37 -2.62
N LEU A 49 7.69 3.44 -2.61
CA LEU A 49 7.86 2.11 -2.03
C LEU A 49 8.44 1.16 -3.08
N ALA A 50 9.57 0.54 -2.78
CA ALA A 50 10.21 -0.46 -3.64
C ALA A 50 9.82 -1.87 -3.21
N VAL A 51 9.90 -2.17 -1.92
CA VAL A 51 9.55 -3.49 -1.37
C VAL A 51 8.73 -3.31 -0.11
N HIS A 52 7.70 -4.13 0.07
CA HIS A 52 6.88 -4.17 1.27
C HIS A 52 6.85 -5.59 1.81
N ILE A 53 7.36 -5.76 3.02
CA ILE A 53 7.41 -7.06 3.71
C ILE A 53 6.32 -7.06 4.76
N HIS A 54 5.39 -7.99 4.68
CA HIS A 54 4.23 -8.10 5.56
C HIS A 54 4.08 -9.55 6.05
N PRO A 55 3.25 -9.87 7.06
CA PRO A 55 3.25 -11.22 7.64
C PRO A 55 2.83 -12.32 6.64
N GLY A 56 2.09 -11.96 5.58
CA GLY A 56 1.75 -12.89 4.51
C GLY A 56 2.84 -13.13 3.45
N GLY A 57 3.95 -12.38 3.45
CA GLY A 57 4.92 -12.42 2.35
C GLY A 57 5.59 -11.09 1.98
N VAL A 58 6.07 -11.01 0.74
CA VAL A 58 6.83 -9.87 0.21
C VAL A 58 6.19 -9.37 -1.08
N ASP A 59 5.94 -8.07 -1.14
CA ASP A 59 5.47 -7.35 -2.32
C ASP A 59 6.63 -6.54 -2.92
N ILE A 60 6.93 -6.75 -4.20
CA ILE A 60 8.06 -6.13 -4.92
C ILE A 60 7.52 -5.26 -6.05
N ALA A 61 7.86 -3.98 -6.07
CA ALA A 61 7.48 -3.07 -7.15
C ALA A 61 8.29 -3.38 -8.41
N VAL A 62 7.63 -3.64 -9.54
CA VAL A 62 8.29 -3.97 -10.80
C VAL A 62 7.78 -3.09 -11.94
N ALA A 63 8.53 -3.04 -13.05
CA ALA A 63 8.05 -2.40 -14.27
C ALA A 63 6.86 -3.18 -14.84
N ARG A 64 5.84 -2.48 -15.35
CA ARG A 64 4.60 -3.11 -15.84
C ARG A 64 4.86 -4.15 -16.94
N ASP A 65 5.75 -3.82 -17.86
CA ASP A 65 6.19 -4.67 -18.97
C ASP A 65 6.97 -5.92 -18.51
N GLN A 66 7.53 -5.91 -17.30
CA GLN A 66 8.30 -7.01 -16.73
C GLN A 66 7.52 -7.79 -15.66
N ALA A 67 6.30 -7.36 -15.32
CA ALA A 67 5.59 -7.91 -14.17
C ALA A 67 5.25 -9.40 -14.33
N GLU A 68 4.80 -9.81 -15.51
CA GLU A 68 4.50 -11.21 -15.81
C GLU A 68 5.76 -12.08 -15.89
N GLU A 69 6.84 -11.55 -16.47
CA GLU A 69 8.13 -12.24 -16.55
C GLU A 69 8.70 -12.49 -15.15
N VAL A 70 8.75 -11.46 -14.30
CA VAL A 70 9.23 -11.59 -12.92
C VAL A 70 8.36 -12.55 -12.12
N ALA A 71 7.03 -12.47 -12.26
CA ALA A 71 6.13 -13.41 -11.59
C ALA A 71 6.34 -14.86 -12.06
N ALA A 72 6.67 -15.10 -13.34
CA ALA A 72 6.97 -16.44 -13.85
C ALA A 72 8.29 -17.01 -13.30
N THR A 73 9.25 -16.15 -12.95
CA THR A 73 10.55 -16.58 -12.37
C THR A 73 10.49 -16.95 -10.89
N ILE A 74 9.45 -16.54 -10.17
CA ILE A 74 9.32 -16.71 -8.73
C ILE A 74 8.16 -17.67 -8.44
N ALA A 75 8.45 -18.78 -7.76
CA ALA A 75 7.44 -19.79 -7.47
C ALA A 75 6.30 -19.20 -6.60
N GLY A 76 5.06 -19.34 -7.07
CA GLY A 76 3.86 -18.86 -6.37
C GLY A 76 3.73 -17.33 -6.32
N ALA A 77 4.47 -16.60 -7.15
CA ALA A 77 4.30 -15.16 -7.25
C ALA A 77 3.02 -14.77 -8.01
N THR A 78 2.40 -13.67 -7.58
CA THR A 78 1.20 -13.12 -8.20
C THR A 78 1.36 -11.63 -8.48
N VAL A 79 0.86 -11.16 -9.62
CA VAL A 79 0.87 -9.73 -9.96
C VAL A 79 -0.35 -9.05 -9.35
N LYS A 80 -0.12 -8.09 -8.44
CA LYS A 80 -1.12 -7.20 -7.86
C LYS A 80 -1.21 -5.91 -8.69
N ASP A 81 -2.44 -5.47 -8.92
CA ASP A 81 -2.76 -4.23 -9.65
C ASP A 81 -2.06 -4.11 -11.01
N PRO A 82 -2.28 -5.05 -11.97
CA PRO A 82 -1.59 -5.08 -13.28
C PRO A 82 -1.84 -3.83 -14.16
N ASP A 83 -2.88 -3.06 -13.83
CA ASP A 83 -3.21 -1.79 -14.48
C ASP A 83 -2.42 -0.59 -13.92
N ASP A 84 -1.75 -0.74 -12.76
CA ASP A 84 -0.89 0.30 -12.19
C ASP A 84 0.39 0.42 -13.06
N PRO A 85 0.91 1.64 -13.30
CA PRO A 85 2.18 1.82 -14.01
C PRO A 85 3.37 1.15 -13.30
N VAL A 86 3.26 0.88 -12.00
CA VAL A 86 4.25 0.11 -11.25
C VAL A 86 3.54 -0.94 -10.39
N PRO A 87 3.16 -2.09 -10.97
CA PRO A 87 2.49 -3.16 -10.24
C PRO A 87 3.42 -3.77 -9.19
N PHE A 88 2.82 -4.55 -8.29
CA PHE A 88 3.56 -5.29 -7.28
C PHE A 88 3.50 -6.79 -7.57
N VAL A 89 4.65 -7.45 -7.55
CA VAL A 89 4.73 -8.90 -7.55
C VAL A 89 4.75 -9.36 -6.09
N SER A 90 3.71 -10.07 -5.69
CA SER A 90 3.50 -10.60 -4.34
C SER A 90 3.96 -12.04 -4.27
N VAL A 91 4.78 -12.34 -3.28
CA VAL A 91 5.31 -13.69 -3.01
C VAL A 91 4.91 -14.11 -1.61
N GLU A 92 4.34 -15.30 -1.45
CA GLU A 92 3.95 -15.80 -0.14
C GLU A 92 5.15 -16.11 0.75
N GLY A 93 5.01 -15.85 2.06
CA GLY A 93 6.10 -15.95 3.02
C GLY A 93 6.80 -17.31 3.06
N HIS A 94 6.04 -18.39 2.86
CA HIS A 94 6.56 -19.76 2.90
C HIS A 94 7.32 -20.17 1.63
N LEU A 95 7.28 -19.37 0.57
CA LEU A 95 7.96 -19.61 -0.72
C LEU A 95 9.20 -18.74 -0.90
N ILE A 96 9.49 -17.83 0.05
CA ILE A 96 10.62 -16.91 -0.04
C ILE A 96 11.94 -17.67 -0.20
N ASP A 97 12.15 -18.74 0.56
CA ASP A 97 13.39 -19.54 0.50
C ASP A 97 13.56 -20.28 -0.83
N ALA A 98 12.46 -20.71 -1.44
CA ALA A 98 12.48 -21.48 -2.69
C ALA A 98 12.89 -20.64 -3.91
N SER A 99 12.75 -19.32 -3.84
CA SER A 99 13.07 -18.39 -4.92
C SER A 99 13.86 -17.17 -4.42
N TYR A 100 14.66 -17.37 -3.37
CA TYR A 100 15.32 -16.28 -2.64
C TYR A 100 16.19 -15.39 -3.55
N ASP A 101 17.01 -15.99 -4.42
CA ASP A 101 17.89 -15.23 -5.32
C ASP A 101 17.11 -14.40 -6.35
N ALA A 102 15.99 -14.93 -6.84
CA ALA A 102 15.10 -14.22 -7.77
C ALA A 102 14.40 -13.05 -7.06
N ILE A 103 13.93 -13.26 -5.83
CA ILE A 103 13.33 -12.22 -4.97
C ILE A 103 14.35 -11.11 -4.68
N LEU A 104 15.59 -11.46 -4.33
CA LEU A 104 16.64 -10.48 -4.07
C LEU A 104 16.98 -9.68 -5.32
N THR A 105 17.08 -10.33 -6.48
CA THR A 105 17.36 -9.66 -7.75
C THR A 105 16.23 -8.70 -8.12
N ALA A 106 14.98 -9.15 -8.02
CA ALA A 106 13.81 -8.30 -8.25
C ALA A 106 13.73 -7.13 -7.25
N ALA A 107 14.07 -7.36 -5.97
CA ALA A 107 14.10 -6.31 -4.96
C ALA A 107 15.16 -5.22 -5.25
N VAL A 108 16.35 -5.61 -5.73
CA VAL A 108 17.38 -4.65 -6.16
C VAL A 108 16.88 -3.83 -7.36
N GLN A 109 16.30 -4.49 -8.36
CA GLN A 109 15.73 -3.82 -9.53
C GLN A 109 14.59 -2.88 -9.14
N ALA A 110 13.73 -3.28 -8.20
CA ALA A 110 12.66 -2.46 -7.67
C ALA A 110 13.18 -1.16 -7.03
N VAL A 111 14.27 -1.25 -6.27
CA VAL A 111 14.91 -0.07 -5.65
C VAL A 111 15.48 0.86 -6.72
N GLU A 112 16.21 0.34 -7.71
CA GLU A 112 16.74 1.13 -8.81
C GLU A 112 15.63 1.80 -9.64
N LEU A 113 14.56 1.05 -9.94
CA LEU A 113 13.38 1.56 -10.65
C LEU A 113 12.67 2.68 -9.88
N ARG A 114 12.60 2.58 -8.55
CA ARG A 114 11.99 3.62 -7.72
C ARG A 114 12.93 4.81 -7.47
N LYS A 115 14.25 4.59 -7.53
CA LYS A 115 15.29 5.62 -7.38
C LYS A 115 15.36 6.53 -8.60
N SER A 116 15.15 5.98 -9.81
CA SER A 116 15.10 6.76 -11.06
C SER A 116 13.84 7.65 -11.18
N GLY A 117 13.01 7.72 -10.13
CA GLY A 117 11.78 8.49 -10.09
C GLY A 117 10.54 7.69 -10.48
N GLY A 118 10.72 6.53 -11.12
CA GLY A 118 9.65 5.71 -11.70
C GLY A 118 8.78 6.48 -12.71
N PRO A 119 7.91 5.80 -13.47
CA PRO A 119 6.85 6.50 -14.16
C PRO A 119 6.02 7.26 -13.11
N ALA A 120 5.82 8.57 -13.33
CA ALA A 120 4.98 9.40 -12.48
C ALA A 120 3.71 8.62 -12.21
N LYS A 121 3.35 8.42 -10.92
CA LYS A 121 2.11 7.74 -10.54
C LYS A 121 1.02 8.28 -11.47
N ALA A 122 0.55 7.45 -12.40
CA ALA A 122 -0.75 7.69 -12.98
C ALA A 122 -1.64 7.90 -11.76
N PRO A 123 -2.39 9.01 -11.68
CA PRO A 123 -3.24 9.26 -10.54
C PRO A 123 -4.01 7.97 -10.36
N ARG A 124 -3.72 7.24 -9.26
CA ARG A 124 -4.47 6.03 -8.93
C ARG A 124 -5.89 6.50 -9.09
N ALA A 125 -6.60 5.94 -10.06
CA ALA A 125 -8.03 5.97 -10.00
C ALA A 125 -8.28 5.28 -8.67
N THR A 126 -8.45 6.09 -7.62
CA THR A 126 -9.15 5.70 -6.42
C THR A 126 -10.30 4.91 -6.98
N THR A 127 -10.27 3.60 -6.81
CA THR A 127 -11.47 2.80 -6.87
C THR A 127 -12.43 3.59 -6.01
N ALA A 128 -13.34 4.27 -6.72
CA ALA A 128 -14.26 5.17 -6.12
C ALA A 128 -15.11 4.27 -5.24
N ARG A 129 -14.80 4.26 -3.93
CA ARG A 129 -15.88 4.34 -2.98
C ARG A 129 -16.64 5.59 -3.41
N THR A 130 -17.80 5.35 -4.02
CA THR A 130 -18.56 6.25 -4.86
C THR A 130 -18.57 7.68 -4.32
N THR A 131 -17.70 8.54 -4.85
CA THR A 131 -17.81 10.00 -4.73
C THR A 131 -17.88 10.55 -6.14
N THR A 132 -19.09 10.53 -6.66
CA THR A 132 -19.48 11.15 -7.93
C THR A 132 -19.35 12.67 -7.79
N THR A 133 -18.29 13.27 -8.31
CA THR A 133 -18.24 14.71 -8.56
C THR A 133 -18.23 14.93 -10.07
N ARG A 134 -19.38 15.35 -10.59
CA ARG A 134 -19.66 15.51 -12.02
C ARG A 134 -19.07 16.83 -12.51
N THR A 135 -18.11 16.75 -13.42
CA THR A 135 -17.63 17.89 -14.21
C THR A 135 -18.76 18.45 -15.08
N SER A 136 -18.86 19.76 -15.07
CA SER A 136 -19.73 20.61 -15.86
C SER A 136 -19.47 20.50 -17.36
N THR A 137 -20.51 20.16 -18.13
CA THR A 137 -20.85 20.69 -19.48
C THR A 137 -22.25 20.16 -19.86
N PRO A 138 -22.99 20.77 -20.81
CA PRO A 138 -23.66 22.07 -20.79
C PRO A 138 -25.20 21.92 -20.63
N LYS A 139 -25.83 22.95 -20.04
CA LYS A 139 -27.27 23.33 -20.11
C LYS A 139 -28.32 22.20 -20.25
N ALA A 140 -28.79 21.63 -19.13
CA ALA A 140 -30.11 20.99 -19.06
C ALA A 140 -30.67 21.04 -17.62
N THR A 141 -31.79 21.77 -17.50
CA THR A 141 -32.84 21.81 -16.46
C THR A 141 -32.53 21.32 -15.05
N ARG A 142 -32.41 22.28 -14.12
CA ARG A 142 -32.26 22.16 -12.65
C ARG A 142 -33.37 21.31 -12.00
N PRO A 143 -33.05 20.21 -11.28
CA PRO A 143 -33.93 19.66 -10.24
C PRO A 143 -33.59 20.31 -8.88
N ALA A 144 -34.60 20.54 -8.05
CA ALA A 144 -34.53 21.33 -6.81
C ALA A 144 -33.54 20.78 -5.76
N PRO A 145 -32.89 21.65 -4.96
CA PRO A 145 -32.02 21.22 -3.85
C PRO A 145 -32.83 20.51 -2.75
N ARG A 146 -32.36 19.34 -2.30
CA ARG A 146 -32.92 18.69 -1.11
C ARG A 146 -32.57 19.52 0.14
N PRO A 147 -33.50 19.66 1.10
CA PRO A 147 -33.23 20.39 2.33
C PRO A 147 -32.20 19.67 3.20
N ASP A 148 -31.22 20.44 3.69
CA ASP A 148 -30.22 20.04 4.68
C ASP A 148 -30.92 19.52 5.94
N ARG A 149 -30.70 18.24 6.29
CA ARG A 149 -31.28 17.68 7.52
C ARG A 149 -30.38 18.04 8.70
N PRO A 150 -30.95 18.53 9.81
CA PRO A 150 -30.16 18.97 10.94
C PRO A 150 -29.42 17.77 11.57
N ILE A 151 -28.10 17.91 11.69
CA ILE A 151 -27.23 16.98 12.40
C ILE A 151 -27.32 17.29 13.89
N CYS A 152 -27.27 16.26 14.75
CA CYS A 152 -27.37 16.45 16.20
C CYS A 152 -26.28 17.42 16.70
N PRO A 153 -26.64 18.53 17.40
CA PRO A 153 -25.67 19.53 17.82
C PRO A 153 -24.75 19.06 18.95
N ARG A 154 -25.13 18.02 19.71
CA ARG A 154 -24.36 17.52 20.84
C ARG A 154 -23.19 16.61 20.43
N CYS A 155 -23.42 15.69 19.52
CA CYS A 155 -22.38 14.75 19.08
C CYS A 155 -21.92 14.94 17.63
N LYS A 156 -22.62 15.75 16.83
CA LYS A 156 -22.25 16.11 15.44
C LYS A 156 -21.99 14.95 14.48
N GLN A 157 -22.29 13.73 14.92
CA GLN A 157 -21.94 12.49 14.22
C GLN A 157 -23.18 11.83 13.60
N TYR A 158 -24.36 12.12 14.12
CA TYR A 158 -25.61 11.48 13.70
C TYR A 158 -26.64 12.50 13.23
N GLU A 159 -27.33 12.19 12.14
CA GLU A 159 -28.53 12.92 11.72
C GLU A 159 -29.64 12.73 12.76
N LEU A 160 -30.35 13.82 13.08
CA LEU A 160 -31.47 13.75 14.01
C LEU A 160 -32.59 12.89 13.40
N LEU A 161 -33.23 12.07 14.23
CA LEU A 161 -34.47 11.41 13.83
C LEU A 161 -35.54 12.45 13.52
N ALA A 162 -36.60 12.05 12.82
CA ALA A 162 -37.75 12.91 12.53
C ALA A 162 -38.37 13.55 13.79
N SER A 163 -38.17 12.93 14.95
CA SER A 163 -38.58 13.42 16.28
C SER A 163 -37.69 14.53 16.86
N GLY A 164 -36.55 14.83 16.24
CA GLY A 164 -35.55 15.76 16.79
C GLY A 164 -34.65 15.16 17.87
N GLU A 165 -34.61 13.83 17.98
CA GLU A 165 -33.77 13.12 18.96
C GLU A 165 -32.55 12.49 18.29
N CYS A 166 -31.45 12.40 19.03
CA CYS A 166 -30.23 11.77 18.55
C CYS A 166 -30.33 10.24 18.67
N PRO A 167 -30.05 9.47 17.60
CA PRO A 167 -30.21 8.02 17.61
C PRO A 167 -29.37 7.29 18.66
N SER A 168 -28.25 7.87 19.10
CA SER A 168 -27.38 7.21 20.06
C SER A 168 -27.92 7.23 21.49
N GLY A 169 -28.93 8.06 21.82
CA GLY A 169 -29.51 8.20 23.17
C GLY A 169 -28.54 8.65 24.28
N TYR A 170 -27.25 8.77 23.98
CA TYR A 170 -26.14 9.07 24.88
C TYR A 170 -25.30 10.24 24.33
N CYS A 171 -25.98 11.30 23.88
CA CYS A 171 -25.44 12.64 23.71
C CYS A 171 -26.17 13.56 24.71
#